data_AF-A0A3M2AYN9-F1
#
_entry.id   AF-A0A3M2AYN9-F1
#
_cell.length_a   1.000
_cell.length_b   1.000
_cell.length_c   1.000
_cell.angle_alpha   90.00
_cell.angle_beta   90.00
_cell.angle_gamma   90.00
#
_symmetry.space_group_name_H-M   'P 1'
#
loop_
_entity.id
_entity.type
_entity.pdbx_description
1 polymer ?
#
loop_
_entity_poly.entity_id
_entity_poly.type
_entity_poly.pdbx_seq_one_letter_code
_entity_poly.pdbx_strand_id
1 'polypeptide(L)'
;FHILGPTTGRAGGTDGIELRHATPGAGLSVVWGTTLGPGPPAGGCGGLHWDVADPHPLATVTADATGSASLTLAVPASFAGRYLVLQALDTAACELSTRLAFRYRP
;
A
#
# COMPACT_ATOMS: atom_id res chain seq x y z
N PHE A 1 12.04 -0.26 1.08
CA PHE A 1 11.32 1.02 1.29
C PHE A 1 10.12 0.83 2.24
N HIS A 2 9.47 1.90 2.72
CA HIS A 2 8.40 1.77 3.71
C HIS A 2 7.12 2.51 3.36
N ILE A 3 5.99 1.92 3.76
CA ILE A 3 4.65 2.50 3.67
C ILE A 3 4.19 2.96 5.04
N LEU A 4 3.60 4.16 5.10
CA LEU A 4 3.14 4.85 6.30
C LEU A 4 1.69 5.28 6.14
N GLY A 5 1.04 5.49 7.28
CA GLY A 5 -0.36 5.87 7.38
C GLY A 5 -1.19 4.78 8.06
N PRO A 6 -2.51 4.78 7.86
CA PRO A 6 -3.30 5.93 7.43
C PRO A 6 -3.03 7.20 8.27
N THR A 7 -3.19 8.40 7.70
CA THR A 7 -3.02 9.67 8.43
C THR A 7 -4.15 9.93 9.42
N THR A 8 -5.39 9.60 9.08
CA THR A 8 -6.55 9.79 9.97
C THR A 8 -7.05 8.48 10.58
N GLY A 9 -7.01 7.40 9.81
CA GLY A 9 -7.52 6.09 10.22
C GLY A 9 -9.02 6.10 10.51
N ARG A 10 -9.80 6.97 9.84
CA ARG A 10 -11.26 7.06 9.97
C ARG A 10 -11.97 6.57 8.71
N ALA A 11 -12.97 5.73 8.90
CA ALA A 11 -13.88 5.33 7.83
C ALA A 11 -14.87 6.45 7.50
N GLY A 12 -15.39 6.45 6.27
CA GLY A 12 -16.37 7.45 5.81
C GLY A 12 -15.77 8.82 5.50
N GLY A 13 -14.44 8.94 5.49
CA GLY A 13 -13.73 10.19 5.22
C GLY A 13 -12.60 10.01 4.22
N THR A 14 -11.71 10.99 4.17
CA THR A 14 -10.50 10.95 3.34
C THR A 14 -9.30 10.59 4.20
N ASP A 15 -8.41 9.76 3.66
CA ASP A 15 -7.21 9.33 4.32
C ASP A 15 -5.97 9.44 3.44
N GLY A 16 -4.81 9.55 4.08
CA GLY A 16 -3.51 9.66 3.42
C GLY A 16 -2.64 8.43 3.68
N ILE A 17 -1.95 7.99 2.64
CA ILE A 17 -0.86 7.00 2.71
C ILE A 17 0.39 7.66 2.16
N GLU A 18 1.53 7.37 2.78
CA GLU A 18 2.83 7.85 2.33
C GLU A 18 3.79 6.68 2.08
N LEU A 19 4.59 6.78 1.03
CA LEU A 19 5.65 5.85 0.67
C LEU A 19 6.96 6.62 0.73
N ARG A 20 7.99 6.05 1.37
CA ARG A 20 9.30 6.68 1.50
C ARG A 20 10.44 5.71 1.23
N HIS A 21 11.55 6.28 0.76
CA HIS A 21 12.76 5.56 0.37
C HIS A 21 12.54 4.55 -0.75
N ALA A 22 11.57 4.81 -1.63
CA ALA A 22 11.46 4.10 -2.89
C ALA A 22 12.51 4.63 -3.88
N THR A 23 12.68 3.94 -5.00
CA THR A 23 13.53 4.37 -6.10
C THR A 23 12.98 5.68 -6.69
N PRO A 24 13.76 6.77 -6.73
CA PRO A 24 13.30 8.04 -7.32
C PRO A 24 12.81 7.86 -8.75
N GLY A 25 11.63 8.40 -9.07
CA GLY A 25 11.01 8.28 -10.39
C GLY A 25 10.37 6.91 -10.70
N ALA A 26 10.43 5.93 -9.80
CA ALA A 26 9.86 4.60 -10.04
C ALA A 26 8.33 4.58 -9.90
N GLY A 27 7.70 3.68 -10.66
CA GLY A 27 6.30 3.35 -10.49
C GLY A 27 6.11 2.43 -9.29
N LEU A 28 5.28 2.85 -8.34
CA LEU A 28 4.94 2.13 -7.12
C LEU A 28 3.52 1.60 -7.23
N SER A 29 3.37 0.28 -7.25
CA SER A 29 2.06 -0.38 -7.24
C SER A 29 1.64 -0.63 -5.81
N VAL A 30 0.53 -0.04 -5.38
CA VAL A 30 0.00 -0.19 -4.01
C VAL A 30 -1.20 -1.13 -4.05
N VAL A 31 -1.23 -2.09 -3.13
CA VAL A 31 -2.33 -3.04 -2.94
C VAL A 31 -2.86 -2.98 -1.52
N TRP A 32 -4.10 -3.42 -1.36
CA TRP A 32 -4.74 -3.61 -0.06
C TRP A 32 -5.35 -5.00 0.06
N GLY A 33 -5.58 -5.47 1.28
CA GLY A 33 -6.35 -6.69 1.53
C GLY A 33 -6.77 -6.78 3.00
N THR A 34 -7.45 -7.86 3.37
CA THR A 34 -7.92 -8.07 4.75
C THR A 34 -7.12 -9.12 5.51
N THR A 35 -6.22 -9.83 4.83
CA THR A 35 -5.54 -11.00 5.38
C THR A 35 -4.07 -10.99 4.99
N LEU A 36 -3.21 -11.08 6.00
CA LEU A 36 -1.79 -11.32 5.82
C LEU A 36 -1.57 -12.77 5.37
N GLY A 37 -0.63 -12.96 4.45
CA GLY A 37 -0.24 -14.29 4.01
C GLY A 37 0.42 -14.27 2.64
N PRO A 38 1.02 -15.39 2.21
CA PRO A 38 1.60 -15.49 0.88
C PRO A 38 0.51 -15.25 -0.17
N GLY A 39 0.67 -14.17 -0.91
CA GLY A 39 -0.20 -13.77 -2.00
C GLY A 39 0.27 -14.28 -3.35
N PRO A 40 -0.40 -13.85 -4.43
CA PRO A 40 0.03 -14.11 -5.80
C PRO A 40 1.39 -13.43 -6.08
N PRO A 41 2.06 -13.82 -7.18
CA PRO A 41 3.26 -13.14 -7.66
C PRO A 41 3.07 -11.63 -7.77
N ALA A 42 4.04 -10.87 -7.28
CA ALA A 42 4.08 -9.42 -7.42
C ALA A 42 4.51 -9.09 -8.85
N GLY A 43 3.56 -8.58 -9.65
CA GLY A 43 3.71 -8.43 -11.09
C GLY A 43 4.96 -7.67 -11.52
N GLY A 44 5.59 -8.10 -12.61
CA GLY A 44 6.79 -7.48 -13.18
C GLY A 44 8.11 -7.87 -12.52
N CYS A 45 8.08 -8.46 -11.31
CA CYS A 45 9.27 -8.82 -10.57
C CYS A 45 9.29 -10.33 -10.27
N GLY A 46 10.07 -11.07 -11.07
CA GLY A 46 10.15 -12.52 -10.98
C GLY A 46 10.54 -13.01 -9.57
N GLY A 47 9.79 -13.98 -9.05
CA GLY A 47 10.04 -14.61 -7.75
C GLY A 47 9.48 -13.86 -6.54
N LEU A 48 9.10 -12.59 -6.68
CA LEU A 48 8.44 -11.85 -5.59
C LEU A 48 6.96 -12.21 -5.51
N HIS A 49 6.46 -12.30 -4.29
CA HIS A 49 5.06 -12.55 -3.97
C HIS A 49 4.61 -11.53 -2.95
N TRP A 50 3.36 -11.05 -3.09
CA TRP A 50 2.78 -10.19 -2.07
C TRP A 50 2.73 -10.90 -0.72
N ASP A 51 2.85 -10.16 0.37
CA ASP A 51 2.59 -10.68 1.73
C ASP A 51 1.11 -10.46 2.15
N VAL A 52 0.26 -10.16 1.18
CA VAL A 52 -1.19 -10.02 1.31
C VAL A 52 -1.82 -11.16 0.52
N ALA A 53 -2.60 -12.01 1.19
CA ALA A 53 -3.07 -13.27 0.62
C ALA A 53 -4.00 -13.07 -0.61
N ASP A 54 -4.84 -12.04 -0.56
CA ASP A 54 -5.77 -11.66 -1.64
C ASP A 54 -5.64 -10.15 -1.91
N PRO A 55 -4.57 -9.72 -2.60
CA PRO A 55 -4.25 -8.33 -2.81
C PRO A 55 -5.17 -7.72 -3.87
N HIS A 56 -5.87 -6.67 -3.48
CA HIS A 56 -6.67 -5.85 -4.36
C HIS A 56 -5.86 -4.61 -4.76
N PRO A 57 -5.75 -4.29 -6.07
CA PRO A 57 -5.10 -3.07 -6.51
C PRO A 57 -5.75 -1.84 -5.88
N LEU A 58 -4.94 -0.95 -5.33
CA LEU A 58 -5.40 0.32 -4.76
C LEU A 58 -5.09 1.49 -5.70
N ALA A 59 -3.80 1.64 -6.04
CA ALA A 59 -3.32 2.73 -6.87
C ALA A 59 -1.94 2.41 -7.45
N THR A 60 -1.56 3.18 -8.47
CA THR A 60 -0.16 3.27 -8.91
C THR A 60 0.27 4.72 -8.81
N VAL A 61 1.38 4.97 -8.13
CA VAL A 61 1.93 6.32 -7.93
C VAL A 61 3.40 6.35 -8.32
N THR A 62 3.91 7.49 -8.73
CA THR A 62 5.33 7.65 -9.08
C THR A 62 6.06 8.30 -7.91
N ALA A 63 7.20 7.74 -7.51
CA ALA A 63 8.08 8.36 -6.53
C ALA A 63 8.69 9.65 -7.09
N ASP A 64 8.73 10.70 -6.28
CA ASP A 64 9.42 11.95 -6.60
C ASP A 64 10.95 11.77 -6.61
N ALA A 65 11.68 12.87 -6.86
CA ALA A 65 13.14 12.87 -6.89
C ALA A 65 13.80 12.48 -5.56
N THR A 66 13.06 12.51 -4.44
CA THR A 66 13.53 12.10 -3.11
C THR A 66 13.20 10.64 -2.79
N GLY A 67 12.49 9.93 -3.68
CA GLY A 67 12.01 8.57 -3.42
C GLY A 67 10.75 8.54 -2.56
N SER A 68 9.96 9.63 -2.55
CA SER A 68 8.74 9.75 -1.77
C SER A 68 7.50 9.78 -2.68
N ALA A 69 6.39 9.24 -2.22
CA ALA A 69 5.09 9.38 -2.88
C ALA A 69 3.98 9.45 -1.83
N SER A 70 2.90 10.16 -2.15
CA SER A 70 1.71 10.21 -1.30
C SER A 70 0.47 9.88 -2.10
N LEU A 71 -0.49 9.26 -1.42
CA LEU A 71 -1.80 8.91 -1.95
C LEU A 71 -2.87 9.41 -1.00
N THR A 72 -3.88 10.05 -1.55
CA THR A 72 -5.08 10.45 -0.83
C THR A 72 -6.25 9.61 -1.36
N LEU A 73 -6.98 8.95 -0.46
CA LEU A 73 -8.09 8.05 -0.83
C LEU A 73 -9.34 8.31 -0.01
N ALA A 74 -10.50 8.11 -0.63
CA ALA A 74 -11.78 8.11 0.06
C ALA A 74 -12.03 6.73 0.68
N VAL A 75 -12.23 6.68 1.99
CA VAL A 75 -12.48 5.46 2.75
C VAL A 75 -13.99 5.30 2.92
N PRO A 76 -14.61 4.21 2.43
CA PRO A 76 -16.03 3.95 2.68
C PRO A 76 -16.35 3.83 4.17
N ALA A 77 -17.53 4.31 4.59
CA ALA A 77 -17.99 4.15 5.97
C ALA A 77 -18.12 2.67 6.39
N SER A 78 -18.37 1.77 5.43
CA SER A 78 -18.46 0.31 5.64
C SER A 78 -17.15 -0.34 6.08
N PHE A 79 -16.03 0.39 6.01
CA PHE A 79 -14.72 -0.08 6.46
C PHE A 79 -14.50 0.15 7.95
N ALA A 80 -15.42 0.86 8.64
CA ALA A 80 -15.38 1.04 10.08
C ALA A 80 -15.23 -0.31 10.80
N GLY A 81 -14.20 -0.41 11.64
CA GLY A 81 -13.92 -1.61 12.42
C GLY A 81 -13.31 -2.77 11.63
N ARG A 82 -13.03 -2.65 10.32
CA ARG A 82 -12.35 -3.68 9.53
C ARG A 82 -10.83 -3.59 9.66
N TYR A 83 -10.18 -4.74 9.69
CA TYR A 83 -8.73 -4.84 9.57
C TYR A 83 -8.34 -4.83 8.10
N LEU A 84 -7.34 -4.03 7.78
CA LEU A 84 -6.77 -3.95 6.45
C LEU A 84 -5.26 -4.04 6.52
N VAL A 85 -4.68 -4.53 5.44
CA VAL A 85 -3.26 -4.62 5.20
C VAL A 85 -2.97 -3.85 3.93
N LEU A 86 -1.96 -2.99 3.97
CA LEU A 86 -1.40 -2.33 2.81
C LEU A 86 0.01 -2.84 2.56
N GLN A 87 0.37 -2.91 1.28
CA GLN A 87 1.72 -3.14 0.82
C GLN A 87 1.92 -2.46 -0.53
N ALA A 88 3.15 -2.12 -0.86
CA ALA A 88 3.53 -1.58 -2.16
C ALA A 88 4.68 -2.36 -2.77
N LEU A 89 4.77 -2.33 -4.10
CA LEU A 89 5.88 -2.84 -4.90
C LEU A 89 6.57 -1.68 -5.59
N ASP A 90 7.87 -1.55 -5.41
CA ASP A 90 8.73 -0.74 -6.25
C ASP A 90 9.13 -1.56 -7.47
N THR A 91 8.63 -1.17 -8.64
CA THR A 91 8.85 -1.91 -9.89
C THR A 91 10.24 -1.75 -10.47
N ALA A 92 10.98 -0.71 -10.09
CA ALA A 92 12.33 -0.47 -10.57
C ALA A 92 13.36 -1.25 -9.76
N ALA A 93 13.22 -1.26 -8.43
CA ALA A 93 14.09 -2.02 -7.54
C ALA A 93 13.68 -3.50 -7.38
N CYS A 94 12.45 -3.85 -7.78
CA CYS A 94 11.84 -5.13 -7.45
C CYS A 94 11.96 -5.43 -5.95
N GLU A 95 11.46 -4.50 -5.15
CA GLU A 95 11.40 -4.59 -3.70
C GLU A 95 9.95 -4.43 -3.25
N LEU A 96 9.56 -5.10 -2.16
CA LEU A 96 8.27 -4.86 -1.50
C LEU A 96 8.47 -3.91 -0.32
N SER A 97 7.46 -3.09 -0.06
CA SER A 97 7.46 -2.26 1.14
C SER A 97 7.30 -3.12 2.39
N THR A 98 7.55 -2.50 3.54
CA THR A 98 6.97 -2.97 4.81
C THR A 98 5.46 -3.18 4.67
N ARG A 99 4.91 -4.13 5.44
CA ARG A 99 3.47 -4.32 5.56
C ARG A 99 2.91 -3.36 6.59
N LEU A 100 1.77 -2.77 6.29
CA LEU A 100 1.05 -1.92 7.23
C LEU A 100 -0.33 -2.51 7.49
N ALA A 101 -0.48 -3.13 8.65
CA ALA A 101 -1.75 -3.65 9.14
C ALA A 101 -2.38 -2.65 10.12
N PHE A 102 -3.64 -2.30 9.91
CA PHE A 102 -4.35 -1.34 10.74
C PHE A 102 -5.86 -1.60 10.74
N ARG A 103 -6.59 -0.87 11.59
CA ARG A 103 -8.04 -0.95 11.70
C ARG A 103 -8.64 0.44 11.58
N TYR A 104 -9.61 0.61 10.70
CA TYR A 104 -10.35 1.87 10.60
C TYR A 104 -11.26 2.10 11.80
N ARG A 105 -11.23 3.32 12.33
CA ARG A 105 -12.17 3.78 13.35
C ARG A 105 -13.47 4.26 12.70
N PRO A 106 -14.60 4.20 13.42
CA PRO A 106 -15.84 4.84 13.02
C PRO A 106 -15.71 6.36 12.85
#